data_AF-A0A6A4PCN5-F1
#
_entry.id   AF-A0A6A4PCN5-F1
#
_cell.length_a   1.000
_cell.length_b   1.000
_cell.length_c   1.000
_cell.angle_alpha   90.00
_cell.angle_beta   90.00
_cell.angle_gamma   90.00
#
_symmetry.space_group_name_H-M   'P 1'
#
loop_
_entity.id
_entity.type
_entity.pdbx_description
1 polymer ?
#
loop_
_entity_poly.entity_id
_entity_poly.type
_entity_poly.pdbx_seq_one_letter_code
_entity_poly.pdbx_strand_id
1 'polypeptide(L)'
;MKAICLLQLFRIGVIIYDWFDISWLKNYYNFGFDHFNMSREEIGVCGLVQCLLGHAGPFASGDWILPDLTIQGSIRTNHQLHTFPNTYYFSYATRRSWQIMGITIHSSIPRVHPLLYLGVLQMRQWRLPPYVSSPYKGYRDEDWHDNDGTLNTISMTHPRFPIEHPSHSLEKGSECQPLQPGIWSGTHYYIYILLAQIYYYIITY
;
A
#
# COMPACT_ATOMS: atom_id res chain seq x y z
N MET A 1 -20.97 -15.39 5.82
CA MET A 1 -21.14 -13.92 5.88
C MET A 1 -19.79 -13.29 5.57
N LYS A 2 -19.67 -12.44 4.53
CA LYS A 2 -18.43 -11.67 4.32
C LYS A 2 -18.35 -10.61 5.43
N ALA A 3 -17.24 -10.54 6.15
CA ALA A 3 -17.07 -9.54 7.19
C ALA A 3 -17.13 -8.13 6.56
N ILE A 4 -17.83 -7.21 7.22
CA ILE A 4 -17.86 -5.81 6.80
C ILE A 4 -16.44 -5.26 7.00
N CYS A 5 -15.75 -4.99 5.90
CA CYS A 5 -14.41 -4.44 5.91
C CYS A 5 -14.48 -2.90 5.94
N LEU A 6 -13.61 -2.23 6.70
CA LEU A 6 -13.53 -0.76 6.75
C LEU A 6 -13.41 -0.14 5.35
N LEU A 7 -12.75 -0.86 4.45
CA LEU A 7 -12.57 -0.52 3.04
C LEU A 7 -13.88 -0.42 2.27
N GLN A 8 -14.85 -1.28 2.59
CA GLN A 8 -16.18 -1.23 1.97
C GLN A 8 -16.95 0.01 2.45
N LEU A 9 -16.77 0.41 3.72
CA LEU A 9 -17.33 1.66 4.23
C LEU A 9 -16.67 2.87 3.58
N PHE A 10 -15.35 2.85 3.43
CA PHE A 10 -14.60 3.90 2.76
C PHE A 10 -15.03 4.04 1.30
N ARG A 11 -15.19 2.94 0.57
CA ARG A 11 -15.74 2.92 -0.79
C ARG A 11 -17.08 3.64 -0.87
N ILE A 12 -18.02 3.28 0.02
CA ILE A 12 -19.35 3.92 0.06
C ILE A 12 -19.20 5.42 0.35
N GLY A 13 -18.36 5.79 1.32
CA GLY A 13 -18.08 7.18 1.67
C GLY A 13 -17.53 7.99 0.50
N VAL A 14 -16.58 7.45 -0.27
CA VAL A 14 -16.00 8.11 -1.45
C VAL A 14 -17.05 8.29 -2.55
N ILE A 15 -17.86 7.27 -2.84
CA ILE A 15 -18.94 7.38 -3.84
C ILE A 15 -19.92 8.49 -3.46
N ILE A 16 -20.36 8.52 -2.20
CA ILE A 16 -21.29 9.53 -1.70
C ILE A 16 -20.66 10.92 -1.72
N TYR A 17 -19.40 11.02 -1.29
CA TYR A 17 -18.63 12.26 -1.30
C TYR A 17 -18.56 12.87 -2.70
N ASP A 18 -18.19 12.07 -3.70
CA ASP A 18 -17.96 12.57 -5.06
C ASP A 18 -19.29 12.90 -5.73
N TRP A 19 -20.33 12.11 -5.45
CA TRP A 19 -21.69 12.37 -5.93
C TRP A 19 -22.28 13.68 -5.40
N PHE A 20 -22.07 14.02 -4.14
CA PHE A 20 -22.54 15.29 -3.59
C PHE A 20 -21.78 16.51 -4.13
N ASP A 21 -20.57 16.32 -4.65
CA ASP A 21 -19.74 17.34 -5.30
C ASP A 21 -19.64 18.68 -4.53
N ILE A 22 -19.35 18.58 -3.22
CA ILE A 22 -19.35 19.74 -2.33
C ILE A 22 -18.04 20.52 -2.48
N SER A 23 -18.08 21.67 -3.15
CA SER A 23 -16.87 22.43 -3.53
C SER A 23 -15.98 22.82 -2.36
N TRP A 24 -16.53 23.28 -1.23
CA TRP A 24 -15.70 23.66 -0.07
C TRP A 24 -14.96 22.47 0.54
N LEU A 25 -15.56 21.28 0.48
CA LEU A 25 -14.96 20.06 1.01
C LEU A 25 -13.90 19.53 0.05
N LYS A 26 -14.15 19.56 -1.26
CA LYS A 26 -13.15 19.25 -2.31
C LYS A 26 -11.95 20.20 -2.26
N ASN A 27 -12.18 21.49 -2.00
CA ASN A 27 -11.10 22.46 -1.81
C ASN A 27 -10.26 22.21 -0.55
N TYR A 28 -10.85 21.61 0.49
CA TYR A 28 -10.11 21.24 1.71
C TYR A 28 -9.34 19.93 1.54
N TYR A 29 -9.98 18.90 0.97
CA TYR A 29 -9.38 17.60 0.70
C TYR A 29 -10.15 16.90 -0.42
N ASN A 30 -9.50 16.66 -1.55
CA ASN A 30 -10.06 15.96 -2.72
C ASN A 30 -9.48 14.54 -2.84
N PHE A 31 -10.35 13.54 -3.01
CA PHE A 31 -9.94 12.15 -3.24
C PHE A 31 -9.45 11.87 -4.68
N GLY A 32 -9.62 12.81 -5.62
CA GLY A 32 -9.10 12.72 -6.98
C GLY A 32 -9.95 11.91 -7.95
N PHE A 33 -11.24 11.70 -7.66
CA PHE A 33 -12.15 10.91 -8.50
C PHE A 33 -12.88 11.74 -9.57
N ASP A 34 -12.58 13.04 -9.70
CA ASP A 34 -13.28 13.95 -10.62
C ASP A 34 -13.30 13.46 -12.07
N HIS A 35 -12.25 12.76 -12.52
CA HIS A 35 -12.14 12.20 -13.87
C HIS A 35 -13.14 11.08 -14.19
N PHE A 36 -13.82 10.53 -13.17
CA PHE A 36 -14.91 9.56 -13.35
C PHE A 36 -16.29 10.22 -13.48
N ASN A 37 -16.39 11.55 -13.34
CA ASN A 37 -17.63 12.30 -13.49
C ASN A 37 -18.80 11.70 -12.69
N MET A 38 -18.60 11.35 -11.42
CA MET A 38 -19.65 10.71 -10.59
C MET A 38 -20.57 11.70 -9.88
N SER A 39 -20.49 13.00 -10.21
CA SER A 39 -21.30 14.03 -9.57
C SER A 39 -22.80 13.79 -9.80
N ARG A 40 -23.63 14.36 -8.93
CA ARG A 40 -25.08 14.28 -9.06
C ARG A 40 -25.60 14.81 -10.39
N GLU A 41 -24.95 15.83 -10.96
CA GLU A 41 -25.32 16.43 -12.24
C GLU A 41 -25.04 15.47 -13.41
N GLU A 42 -23.96 14.70 -13.32
CA GLU A 42 -23.51 13.79 -14.38
C GLU A 42 -24.27 12.46 -14.39
N ILE A 43 -24.39 11.79 -13.24
CA ILE A 43 -24.95 10.41 -13.18
C ILE A 43 -26.31 10.29 -12.50
N GLY A 44 -26.77 11.34 -11.81
CA GLY A 44 -28.04 11.34 -11.07
C GLY A 44 -28.15 10.27 -9.98
N VAL A 45 -29.37 10.02 -9.49
CA VAL A 45 -29.63 9.04 -8.40
C VAL A 45 -29.52 7.59 -8.91
N CYS A 46 -29.96 7.32 -10.14
CA CYS A 46 -29.88 5.98 -10.72
C CYS A 46 -28.41 5.53 -10.89
N GLY A 47 -27.55 6.43 -11.40
CA GLY A 47 -26.12 6.18 -11.50
C GLY A 47 -25.46 5.96 -10.14
N LEU A 48 -25.85 6.74 -9.11
CA LEU A 48 -25.37 6.51 -7.74
C LEU A 48 -25.67 5.08 -7.26
N VAL A 49 -26.88 4.58 -7.49
CA VAL A 49 -27.23 3.19 -7.14
C VAL A 49 -26.38 2.19 -7.91
N GLN A 50 -26.14 2.43 -9.20
CA GLN A 50 -25.25 1.57 -10.00
C GLN A 50 -23.80 1.57 -9.47
N CYS A 51 -23.26 2.72 -9.06
CA CYS A 51 -21.95 2.82 -8.43
C CYS A 51 -21.88 2.09 -7.09
N LEU A 52 -22.90 2.23 -6.23
CA LEU A 52 -22.97 1.55 -4.94
C LEU A 52 -23.06 0.02 -5.07
N LEU A 53 -23.79 -0.47 -6.08
CA LEU A 53 -23.87 -1.88 -6.44
C LEU A 53 -22.59 -2.40 -7.10
N GLY A 54 -21.66 -1.53 -7.50
CA GLY A 54 -20.42 -1.89 -8.17
C GLY A 54 -20.62 -2.26 -9.64
N HIS A 55 -21.66 -1.75 -10.28
CA HIS A 55 -21.91 -1.93 -11.71
C HIS A 55 -21.33 -0.80 -12.58
N ALA A 56 -20.97 0.33 -11.96
CA ALA A 56 -20.42 1.51 -12.64
C ALA A 56 -19.34 2.20 -11.79
N GLY A 57 -18.52 3.02 -12.45
CA GLY A 57 -17.47 3.81 -11.80
C GLY A 57 -16.16 3.03 -11.51
N PRO A 58 -15.21 3.67 -10.80
CA PRO A 58 -13.85 3.16 -10.57
C PRO A 58 -13.82 1.80 -9.86
N PHE A 59 -14.77 1.59 -8.95
CA PHE A 59 -14.84 0.36 -8.16
C PHE A 59 -15.36 -0.83 -8.97
N ALA A 60 -16.06 -0.58 -10.08
CA ALA A 60 -16.55 -1.63 -10.99
C ALA A 60 -15.46 -2.06 -11.99
N SER A 61 -14.71 -1.09 -12.52
CA SER A 61 -13.57 -1.37 -13.41
C SER A 61 -12.34 -1.90 -12.68
N GLY A 62 -12.23 -1.62 -11.37
CA GLY A 62 -10.99 -1.85 -10.63
C GLY A 62 -9.94 -0.76 -10.88
N ASP A 63 -10.32 0.34 -11.54
CA ASP A 63 -9.45 1.48 -11.82
C ASP A 63 -9.42 2.44 -10.61
N TRP A 64 -8.77 1.96 -9.56
CA TRP A 64 -8.50 2.70 -8.34
C TRP A 64 -7.32 2.07 -7.61
N ILE A 65 -6.81 2.75 -6.59
CA ILE A 65 -5.52 2.41 -5.98
C ILE A 65 -5.44 1.02 -5.33
N LEU A 66 -6.55 0.46 -4.84
CA LEU A 66 -6.48 -0.76 -4.01
C LEU A 66 -6.13 -2.04 -4.76
N PRO A 67 -6.73 -2.33 -5.94
CA PRO A 67 -6.29 -3.43 -6.78
C PRO A 67 -4.77 -3.42 -7.01
N ASP A 68 -4.19 -2.26 -7.35
CA ASP A 68 -2.76 -2.11 -7.63
C ASP A 68 -1.88 -2.30 -6.39
N LEU A 69 -2.39 -1.93 -5.23
CA LEU A 69 -1.68 -2.07 -3.97
C LEU A 69 -1.58 -3.53 -3.49
N THR A 70 -2.43 -4.44 -3.97
CA THR A 70 -2.33 -5.88 -3.64
C THR A 70 -1.01 -6.50 -4.11
N ILE A 71 -0.59 -7.62 -3.52
CA ILE A 71 0.60 -8.34 -3.99
C ILE A 71 0.45 -8.72 -5.47
N GLN A 72 -0.73 -9.20 -5.87
CA GLN A 72 -1.01 -9.59 -7.24
C GLN A 72 -1.08 -8.39 -8.19
N GLY A 73 -1.69 -7.28 -7.76
CA GLY A 73 -1.76 -6.03 -8.53
C GLY A 73 -0.37 -5.45 -8.75
N SER A 74 0.40 -5.28 -7.67
CA SER A 74 1.77 -4.79 -7.74
C SER A 74 2.66 -5.68 -8.61
N ILE A 75 2.49 -7.00 -8.61
CA ILE A 75 3.17 -7.92 -9.55
C ILE A 75 2.80 -7.60 -11.00
N ARG A 76 1.52 -7.40 -11.31
CA ARG A 76 1.08 -7.05 -12.68
C ARG A 76 1.67 -5.71 -13.12
N THR A 77 1.69 -4.72 -12.24
CA THR A 77 2.27 -3.41 -12.49
C THR A 77 3.77 -3.51 -12.68
N ASN A 78 4.49 -4.17 -11.77
CA ASN A 78 5.94 -4.34 -11.84
C ASN A 78 6.38 -5.09 -13.10
N HIS A 79 5.58 -6.04 -13.61
CA HIS A 79 5.88 -6.73 -14.86
C HIS A 79 5.99 -5.79 -16.08
N GLN A 80 5.30 -4.64 -16.04
CA GLN A 80 5.31 -3.65 -17.11
C GLN A 80 6.32 -2.51 -16.86
N LEU A 81 6.85 -2.41 -15.65
CA LEU A 81 7.78 -1.36 -15.25
C LEU A 81 9.22 -1.82 -15.40
N HIS A 82 10.10 -0.88 -15.77
CA HIS A 82 11.53 -1.13 -15.90
C HIS A 82 12.33 0.02 -15.30
N THR A 83 13.57 -0.26 -14.88
CA THR A 83 14.51 0.79 -14.53
C THR A 83 15.13 1.39 -15.79
N PHE A 84 15.45 2.68 -15.75
CA PHE A 84 16.11 3.40 -16.83
C PHE A 84 17.60 3.59 -16.52
N PRO A 85 18.50 3.34 -17.50
CA PRO A 85 19.95 3.31 -17.26
C PRO A 85 20.55 4.66 -16.84
N ASN A 86 19.84 5.77 -17.05
CA ASN A 86 20.29 7.12 -16.71
C ASN A 86 19.52 7.72 -15.52
N THR A 87 18.78 6.90 -14.77
CA THR A 87 17.96 7.34 -13.63
C THR A 87 18.48 6.72 -12.34
N TYR A 88 18.69 7.54 -11.32
CA TYR A 88 19.06 7.06 -9.99
C TYR A 88 17.80 6.72 -9.19
N TYR A 89 17.78 5.52 -8.61
CA TYR A 89 16.66 5.04 -7.81
C TYR A 89 17.09 4.90 -6.36
N PHE A 90 16.28 5.42 -5.44
CA PHE A 90 16.52 5.34 -4.00
C PHE A 90 15.31 4.74 -3.31
N SER A 91 15.55 3.87 -2.35
CA SER A 91 14.49 3.31 -1.51
C SER A 91 14.85 3.37 -0.04
N TYR A 92 13.83 3.66 0.75
CA TYR A 92 13.96 3.89 2.19
C TYR A 92 13.02 2.92 2.88
N ALA A 93 13.52 1.74 3.21
CA ALA A 93 12.73 0.72 3.86
C ALA A 93 12.64 0.99 5.37
N THR A 94 11.42 1.04 5.88
CA THR A 94 11.09 1.24 7.31
C THR A 94 10.67 -0.07 7.95
N ARG A 95 11.02 -0.23 9.23
CA ARG A 95 10.61 -1.36 10.06
C ARG A 95 10.34 -0.92 11.50
N ARG A 96 9.25 -1.42 12.09
CA ARG A 96 8.81 -1.10 13.46
C ARG A 96 9.07 -2.20 14.50
N SER A 97 9.77 -3.27 14.15
CA SER A 97 10.19 -4.35 15.06
C SER A 97 11.68 -4.23 15.44
N TRP A 98 11.99 -4.42 16.73
CA TRP A 98 13.34 -4.59 17.24
C TRP A 98 13.51 -6.02 17.77
N GLN A 99 14.67 -6.64 17.54
CA GLN A 99 15.03 -7.91 18.18
C GLN A 99 15.90 -7.59 19.40
N ILE A 100 15.42 -7.91 20.61
CA ILE A 100 16.21 -7.86 21.84
C ILE A 100 16.29 -9.29 22.38
N MET A 101 17.50 -9.86 22.44
CA MET A 101 17.78 -11.20 22.98
C MET A 101 16.91 -12.34 22.41
N GLY A 102 16.66 -12.32 21.09
CA GLY A 102 15.79 -13.33 20.43
C GLY A 102 14.29 -13.10 20.62
N ILE A 103 13.90 -12.05 21.34
CA ILE A 103 12.51 -11.62 21.52
C ILE A 103 12.28 -10.39 20.65
N THR A 104 11.27 -10.47 19.78
CA THR A 104 10.85 -9.34 18.95
C THR A 104 10.05 -8.36 19.80
N ILE A 105 10.69 -7.27 20.24
CA ILE A 105 10.06 -6.17 20.96
C ILE A 105 9.59 -5.14 19.93
N HIS A 106 8.28 -4.88 19.93
CA HIS A 106 7.69 -3.85 19.07
C HIS A 106 7.95 -2.50 19.70
N SER A 107 8.40 -1.55 18.89
CA SER A 107 8.59 -0.17 19.29
C SER A 107 7.22 0.48 19.55
N SER A 108 6.67 0.25 20.74
CA SER A 108 5.69 1.16 21.34
C SER A 108 6.46 2.31 21.97
N ILE A 109 7.10 3.16 21.15
CA ILE A 109 7.39 4.50 21.67
C ILE A 109 6.05 5.12 22.05
N PRO A 110 5.90 5.77 23.21
CA PRO A 110 4.66 6.46 23.61
C PRO A 110 4.23 7.62 22.67
N ARG A 111 4.90 7.82 21.52
CA ARG A 111 4.66 8.89 20.53
C ARG A 111 4.04 8.40 19.21
N VAL A 112 3.65 7.12 19.14
CA VAL A 112 3.15 6.52 17.89
C VAL A 112 1.65 6.38 17.99
N HIS A 113 0.95 6.78 16.93
CA HIS A 113 -0.51 6.71 16.90
C HIS A 113 -0.97 5.25 17.11
N PRO A 114 -1.86 4.96 18.08
CA PRO A 114 -2.30 3.59 18.40
C PRO A 114 -2.84 2.81 17.20
N LEU A 115 -3.42 3.50 16.21
CA LEU A 115 -3.89 2.87 14.98
C LEU A 115 -2.76 2.18 14.19
N LEU A 116 -1.55 2.76 14.16
CA LEU A 116 -0.42 2.16 13.44
C LEU A 116 0.01 0.85 14.11
N TYR A 117 -0.10 0.78 15.44
CA TYR A 117 0.20 -0.45 16.19
C TYR A 117 -0.78 -1.58 15.83
N LEU A 118 -2.07 -1.27 15.65
CA LEU A 118 -3.05 -2.25 15.16
C LEU A 118 -2.67 -2.75 13.75
N GLY A 119 -2.26 -1.85 12.86
CA GLY A 119 -1.77 -2.20 11.52
C GLY A 119 -0.56 -3.14 11.57
N VAL A 120 0.40 -2.87 12.46
CA VAL A 120 1.58 -3.72 12.64
C VAL A 120 1.19 -5.15 13.03
N LEU A 121 0.29 -5.27 14.00
CA LEU A 121 -0.17 -6.58 14.47
C LEU A 121 -0.97 -7.32 13.40
N GLN A 122 -1.87 -6.64 12.69
CA GLN A 122 -2.69 -7.23 11.64
C GLN A 122 -1.83 -7.80 10.51
N MET A 123 -0.88 -7.01 9.97
CA MET A 123 -0.01 -7.48 8.89
C MET A 123 0.90 -8.63 9.32
N ARG A 124 1.39 -8.61 10.56
CA ARG A 124 2.24 -9.69 11.10
C ARG A 124 1.47 -10.99 11.34
N GLN A 125 0.23 -10.90 11.81
CA GLN A 125 -0.58 -12.09 12.10
C GLN A 125 -1.30 -12.62 10.87
N TRP A 126 -1.31 -11.86 9.78
CA TRP A 126 -1.94 -12.28 8.54
C TRP A 126 -1.27 -13.53 7.99
N ARG A 127 -2.10 -14.44 7.49
CA ARG A 127 -1.68 -15.66 6.81
C ARG A 127 -2.52 -15.85 5.56
N LEU A 128 -1.88 -16.31 4.50
CA LEU A 128 -2.58 -16.68 3.28
C LEU A 128 -3.61 -17.78 3.61
N PRO A 129 -4.91 -17.56 3.30
CA PRO A 129 -5.91 -18.60 3.53
C PRO A 129 -5.59 -19.86 2.72
N PRO A 130 -5.76 -21.07 3.27
CA PRO A 130 -5.30 -22.31 2.66
C PRO A 130 -6.01 -22.66 1.33
N TYR A 131 -7.14 -22.03 1.07
CA TYR A 131 -7.95 -22.21 -0.14
C TYR A 131 -7.64 -21.17 -1.24
N VAL A 132 -6.73 -20.23 -0.99
CA VAL A 132 -6.32 -19.20 -1.96
C VAL A 132 -4.98 -19.62 -2.56
N SER A 133 -4.87 -19.53 -3.89
CA SER A 133 -3.61 -19.78 -4.57
C SER A 133 -2.56 -18.76 -4.15
N SER A 134 -1.33 -19.25 -3.95
CA SER A 134 -0.18 -18.41 -3.69
C SER A 134 -0.03 -17.29 -4.74
N PRO A 135 0.29 -16.04 -4.33
CA PRO A 135 0.39 -14.91 -5.26
C PRO A 135 1.59 -15.03 -6.22
N TYR A 136 2.65 -15.74 -5.82
CA TYR A 136 3.82 -16.01 -6.66
C TYR A 136 4.55 -17.27 -6.18
N LYS A 137 5.34 -17.88 -7.06
CA LYS A 137 6.10 -19.10 -6.73
C LYS A 137 7.06 -18.85 -5.58
N GLY A 138 6.95 -19.64 -4.52
CA GLY A 138 7.82 -19.54 -3.34
C GLY A 138 7.36 -18.53 -2.28
N TYR A 139 6.13 -18.03 -2.36
CA TYR A 139 5.53 -17.20 -1.32
C TYR A 139 5.60 -17.86 0.06
N ARG A 140 5.94 -17.05 1.06
CA ARG A 140 5.92 -17.41 2.49
C ARG A 140 5.35 -16.26 3.29
N ASP A 141 4.43 -16.54 4.21
CA ASP A 141 3.83 -15.52 5.09
C ASP A 141 4.92 -14.79 5.90
N GLU A 142 5.96 -15.53 6.32
CA GLU A 142 7.01 -14.99 7.19
C GLU A 142 7.81 -13.85 6.56
N ASP A 143 8.02 -13.89 5.25
CA ASP A 143 8.77 -12.87 4.51
C ASP A 143 8.04 -11.51 4.54
N TRP A 144 6.74 -11.52 4.82
CA TRP A 144 5.87 -10.34 4.88
C TRP A 144 5.59 -9.89 6.32
N HIS A 145 6.16 -10.53 7.35
CA HIS A 145 5.88 -10.13 8.74
C HIS A 145 6.49 -8.80 9.16
N ASP A 146 7.68 -8.46 8.65
CA ASP A 146 8.32 -7.17 8.92
C ASP A 146 7.57 -6.05 8.22
N ASN A 147 7.17 -5.03 8.98
CA ASN A 147 6.34 -3.92 8.49
C ASN A 147 6.51 -2.67 9.38
N ASP A 148 5.93 -1.55 8.95
CA ASP A 148 5.93 -0.27 9.69
C ASP A 148 4.55 0.18 10.21
N GLY A 149 3.53 -0.67 10.06
CA GLY A 149 2.14 -0.37 10.39
C GLY A 149 1.28 0.07 9.21
N THR A 150 1.90 0.38 8.06
CA THR A 150 1.22 0.75 6.81
C THR A 150 1.56 -0.22 5.68
N LEU A 151 2.84 -0.60 5.54
CA LEU A 151 3.33 -1.48 4.47
C LEU A 151 4.34 -2.50 5.01
N ASN A 152 4.49 -3.62 4.30
CA ASN A 152 5.51 -4.63 4.61
C ASN A 152 6.89 -4.16 4.12
N THR A 153 7.91 -4.32 4.97
CA THR A 153 9.27 -3.83 4.72
C THR A 153 9.87 -4.41 3.43
N ILE A 154 9.59 -5.68 3.14
CA ILE A 154 10.04 -6.34 1.90
C ILE A 154 9.56 -5.58 0.64
N SER A 155 8.35 -5.03 0.67
CA SER A 155 7.73 -4.30 -0.44
C SER A 155 8.26 -2.88 -0.62
N MET A 156 9.02 -2.35 0.34
CA MET A 156 9.57 -0.99 0.27
C MET A 156 10.96 -0.93 -0.35
N THR A 157 11.65 -2.07 -0.43
CA THR A 157 13.06 -2.11 -0.86
C THR A 157 13.21 -1.83 -2.35
N HIS A 158 12.47 -2.54 -3.19
CA HIS A 158 12.43 -2.35 -4.64
C HIS A 158 11.37 -3.32 -5.22
N PRO A 159 10.99 -3.18 -6.49
CA PRO A 159 10.20 -4.20 -7.19
C PRO A 159 10.95 -5.54 -7.22
N ARG A 160 10.52 -6.49 -6.40
CA ARG A 160 11.11 -7.84 -6.29
C ARG A 160 10.41 -8.88 -7.15
N PHE A 161 9.14 -8.65 -7.44
CA PHE A 161 8.27 -9.61 -8.11
C PHE A 161 7.59 -8.95 -9.31
N PRO A 162 7.35 -9.69 -10.41
CA PRO A 162 7.69 -11.11 -10.59
C PRO A 162 9.16 -11.34 -10.92
N ILE A 163 9.84 -10.31 -11.43
CA ILE A 163 11.27 -10.30 -11.73
C ILE A 163 11.89 -9.20 -10.87
N GLU A 164 12.96 -9.54 -10.17
CA GLU A 164 13.62 -8.60 -9.28
C GLU A 164 14.36 -7.52 -10.08
N HIS A 165 14.08 -6.26 -9.78
CA HIS A 165 14.80 -5.13 -10.37
C HIS A 165 16.22 -5.07 -9.80
N PRO A 166 17.22 -4.59 -10.59
CA PRO A 166 18.58 -4.41 -10.11
C PRO A 166 18.61 -3.56 -8.84
N SER A 167 19.23 -4.06 -7.77
CA SER A 167 19.31 -3.36 -6.49
C SER A 167 20.64 -3.60 -5.77
N HIS A 168 21.02 -2.66 -4.91
CA HIS A 168 22.14 -2.78 -3.99
C HIS A 168 21.75 -2.21 -2.61
N SER A 169 22.18 -2.88 -1.54
CA SER A 169 21.91 -2.46 -0.16
C SER A 169 23.05 -1.57 0.34
N LEU A 170 22.73 -0.34 0.71
CA LEU A 170 23.65 0.58 1.37
C LEU A 170 23.68 0.26 2.88
N GLU A 171 24.72 -0.42 3.34
CA GLU A 171 24.92 -0.67 4.76
C GLU A 171 25.48 0.57 5.48
N LYS A 172 25.03 0.80 6.72
CA LYS A 172 25.49 1.93 7.52
C LYS A 172 26.94 1.71 7.94
N GLY A 173 27.87 2.39 7.28
CA GLY A 173 29.31 2.33 7.58
C GLY A 173 30.17 1.68 6.49
N SER A 174 29.58 1.20 5.38
CA SER A 174 30.35 0.89 4.18
C SER A 174 30.87 2.19 3.57
N GLU A 175 32.13 2.19 3.11
CA GLU A 175 32.70 3.30 2.32
C GLU A 175 31.70 3.70 1.23
N CYS A 176 31.49 5.01 1.03
CA CYS A 176 30.52 5.55 0.07
C CYS A 176 30.75 4.93 -1.32
N GLN A 177 30.01 3.86 -1.63
CA GLN A 177 30.00 3.31 -2.97
C GLN A 177 29.40 4.37 -3.90
N PRO A 178 30.00 4.59 -5.08
CA PRO A 178 29.44 5.54 -6.03
C PRO A 178 28.04 5.09 -6.41
N LEU A 179 27.08 6.01 -6.33
CA LEU A 179 25.71 5.76 -6.75
C LEU A 179 25.71 5.33 -8.22
N GLN A 180 24.95 4.29 -8.53
CA GLN A 180 24.84 3.75 -9.89
C GLN A 180 23.45 4.04 -10.45
N PRO A 181 23.34 4.63 -11.65
CA PRO A 181 22.05 4.81 -12.31
C PRO A 181 21.54 3.45 -12.83
N GLY A 182 20.23 3.34 -13.01
CA GLY A 182 19.55 2.10 -13.43
C GLY A 182 19.34 1.06 -12.33
N ILE A 183 19.82 1.32 -11.11
CA ILE A 183 19.83 0.37 -9.98
C ILE A 183 19.20 1.04 -8.75
N TRP A 184 18.40 0.28 -8.00
CA TRP A 184 17.84 0.68 -6.73
C TRP A 184 18.89 0.69 -5.63
N SER A 185 19.21 1.87 -5.12
CA SER A 185 20.06 2.05 -3.94
C SER A 185 19.18 2.10 -2.69
N GLY A 186 19.09 0.96 -1.99
CA GLY A 186 18.21 0.80 -0.84
C GLY A 186 18.94 0.95 0.47
N THR A 187 18.36 1.73 1.40
CA THR A 187 18.88 1.84 2.76
C THR A 187 17.80 1.41 3.75
N HIS A 188 18.20 0.58 4.71
CA HIS A 188 17.34 0.23 5.84
C HIS A 188 17.44 1.33 6.88
N TYR A 189 16.35 2.07 7.06
CA TYR A 189 16.29 3.12 8.06
C TYR A 189 15.35 2.72 9.19
N TYR A 190 15.86 2.78 10.41
CA TYR A 190 15.06 2.87 11.63
C TYR A 190 14.50 4.29 11.78
N ILE A 191 13.81 4.77 10.75
CA ILE A 191 13.25 6.12 10.73
C ILE A 191 11.84 6.09 11.33
N TYR A 192 11.64 6.92 12.35
CA TYR A 192 10.33 7.31 12.84
C TYR A 192 9.72 8.33 11.86
N ILE A 193 9.23 7.88 10.71
CA ILE A 193 8.43 8.76 9.84
C ILE A 193 7.10 8.99 10.56
N LEU A 194 6.88 10.25 10.94
CA LEU A 194 5.66 10.80 11.52
C LEU A 194 4.73 11.36 10.44
N LEU A 195 4.95 11.03 9.16
CA LEU A 195 4.23 11.58 8.02
C LEU A 195 3.84 10.47 7.04
N ALA A 196 2.69 9.86 7.31
CA ALA A 196 1.79 9.24 6.33
C ALA A 196 0.55 8.78 7.10
N GLN A 197 -0.27 9.73 7.52
CA GLN A 197 -1.63 9.44 7.98
C GLN A 197 -2.48 9.28 6.73
N ILE A 198 -3.25 8.18 6.68
CA ILE A 198 -4.10 7.70 5.58
C ILE A 198 -3.32 6.83 4.60
N TYR A 199 -3.25 5.52 4.86
CA TYR A 199 -3.62 4.42 3.94
C TYR A 199 -3.64 3.14 4.76
N TYR A 200 -4.85 2.69 5.13
CA TYR A 200 -5.04 1.42 5.83
C TYR A 200 -5.59 0.37 4.87
N TYR A 201 -5.10 -0.86 5.04
CA TYR A 201 -5.62 -2.14 4.50
C TYR A 201 -5.31 -2.44 3.04
N ILE A 202 -4.24 -3.22 2.84
CA ILE A 202 -4.05 -4.03 1.63
C ILE A 202 -3.87 -5.49 2.02
N ILE A 203 -4.82 -6.09 2.75
CA ILE A 203 -4.89 -7.55 2.69
C ILE A 203 -6.32 -8.05 2.86
N THR A 204 -7.16 -7.84 1.84
CA THR A 204 -8.20 -8.81 1.42
C THR A 204 -8.92 -8.32 0.16
N TYR A 205 -8.44 -8.78 -0.99
CA TYR A 205 -9.28 -9.18 -2.12
C TYR A 205 -8.72 -10.49 -2.69
#